data_AF-A0A7R8ZXB2-F1
#
_entry.id   AF-A0A7R8ZXB2-F1
#
_cell.length_a   1.000
_cell.length_b   1.000
_cell.length_c   1.000
_cell.angle_alpha   90.00
_cell.angle_beta   90.00
_cell.angle_gamma   90.00
#
_symmetry.space_group_name_H-M   'P 1'
#
loop_
_entity.id
_entity.type
_entity.pdbx_description
1 polymer ?
#
loop_
_entity_poly.entity_id
_entity_poly.type
_entity_poly.pdbx_seq_one_letter_code
_entity_poly.pdbx_strand_id
1 'polypeptide(L)' 'MPSGRALLVIDVQNDFCPDGALAVPGGDEIVQPINALMAEYDAVILTQDWHPQGHSSFASQHDGKQPFEMIEMPYGPQ' A
#
# COMPACT_ATOMS: atom_id res chain seq x y z
N MET A 1 -2.23 -32.60 5.93
CA MET A 1 -3.34 -31.65 6.08
C MET A 1 -2.81 -30.28 5.68
N PRO A 2 -3.52 -29.47 4.87
CA PRO A 2 -3.12 -28.08 4.63
C PRO A 2 -2.95 -27.36 5.97
N SER A 3 -1.97 -26.47 6.05
CA SER A 3 -1.60 -25.80 7.31
C SER A 3 -2.68 -24.83 7.78
N GLY A 4 -3.62 -24.46 6.90
CA GLY A 4 -4.67 -23.48 7.16
C GLY A 4 -4.11 -22.06 7.22
N ARG A 5 -2.91 -21.83 6.67
CA ARG A 5 -2.24 -20.53 6.71
C ARG A 5 -2.46 -19.78 5.41
N ALA A 6 -2.70 -18.48 5.54
CA ALA A 6 -2.80 -17.55 4.42
C ALA A 6 -1.70 -16.48 4.50
N LEU A 7 -1.19 -16.05 3.34
CA LEU A 7 -0.32 -14.90 3.18
C LEU A 7 -1.11 -13.74 2.59
N LEU A 8 -1.11 -12.60 3.28
CA LEU A 8 -1.61 -11.34 2.74
C LEU A 8 -0.42 -10.50 2.29
N VAL A 9 -0.37 -10.16 1.01
CA VAL A 9 0.64 -9.27 0.42
C VAL A 9 -0.02 -7.91 0.23
N ILE A 10 0.43 -6.94 1.02
CA ILE A 10 -0.22 -5.64 1.11
C ILE A 10 0.47 -4.64 0.20
N ASP A 11 -0.28 -4.13 -0.77
CA ASP A 11 0.03 -2.92 -1.55
C ASP A 11 1.44 -2.92 -2.16
N VAL A 12 1.87 -4.08 -2.69
CA VAL A 12 3.12 -4.18 -3.48
C VAL A 12 2.85 -3.63 -4.88
N GLN A 13 2.81 -2.30 -4.98
CA GLN A 13 2.45 -1.53 -6.17
C GLN A 13 3.58 -0.58 -6.55
N ASN A 14 3.63 -0.21 -7.84
CA ASN A 14 4.65 0.69 -8.39
C ASN A 14 4.73 2.02 -7.64
N ASP A 15 3.60 2.57 -7.20
CA ASP A 15 3.56 3.86 -6.49
C ASP A 15 4.34 3.84 -5.18
N PHE A 16 4.52 2.67 -4.56
CA PHE A 16 5.29 2.48 -3.32
C PHE A 16 6.70 1.96 -3.56
N CYS A 17 7.10 1.71 -4.80
CA CYS A 17 8.47 1.35 -5.18
C CYS A 17 9.28 2.62 -5.52
N PRO A 18 10.63 2.52 -5.67
CA PRO A 18 11.43 3.62 -6.17
C PRO A 18 10.86 4.22 -7.46
N ASP A 19 10.96 5.54 -7.60
CA ASP A 19 10.37 6.35 -8.68
C ASP A 19 8.82 6.43 -8.71
N GLY A 20 8.13 5.79 -7.76
CA GLY A 20 6.69 5.85 -7.59
C GLY A 20 6.16 7.15 -6.95
N ALA A 21 4.85 7.38 -7.03
CA ALA A 21 4.20 8.60 -6.51
C ALA A 21 4.30 8.74 -4.97
N LEU A 22 4.40 7.63 -4.24
CA LEU A 22 4.60 7.55 -2.80
C LEU A 22 5.72 6.57 -2.45
N ALA A 23 6.86 6.72 -3.15
CA ALA A 23 7.96 5.76 -3.10
C ALA A 23 8.45 5.48 -1.67
N VAL A 24 8.52 4.20 -1.34
CA VAL A 24 9.17 3.70 -0.12
C VAL A 24 10.60 3.28 -0.48
N PRO A 25 11.64 3.76 0.24
CA PRO A 25 13.02 3.34 -0.01
C PRO A 25 13.17 1.82 0.08
N GLY A 26 13.68 1.21 -0.99
CA GLY A 26 13.85 -0.25 -1.10
C GLY A 26 12.53 -1.04 -1.23
N GLY A 27 11.42 -0.39 -1.56
CA GLY A 27 10.09 -1.04 -1.67
C GLY A 27 10.01 -2.15 -2.72
N ASP A 28 10.90 -2.14 -3.71
CA ASP A 28 11.02 -3.18 -4.73
C ASP A 28 11.89 -4.38 -4.29
N GLU A 29 12.77 -4.21 -3.30
CA GLU A 29 13.68 -5.25 -2.83
C GLU A 29 12.93 -6.45 -2.21
N ILE A 30 11.73 -6.22 -1.68
CA ILE A 30 10.90 -7.25 -1.02
C ILE A 30 10.13 -8.15 -2.00
N VAL A 31 10.07 -7.79 -3.29
CA VAL A 31 9.28 -8.53 -4.29
C VAL A 31 9.77 -9.97 -4.43
N GLN A 32 11.08 -10.19 -4.53
CA GLN A 32 11.64 -11.55 -4.65
C GLN A 32 11.43 -12.41 -3.38
N PRO A 33 11.70 -11.89 -2.17
CA PRO A 33 11.32 -12.57 -0.93
C PRO A 33 9.83 -12.95 -0.85
N ILE A 34 8.92 -12.05 -1.24
CA ILE A 34 7.47 -12.33 -1.25
C ILE A 34 7.14 -13.46 -2.22
N ASN A 35 7.68 -13.41 -3.45
CA ASN A 35 7.47 -14.46 -4.44
C ASN A 35 7.90 -15.84 -3.94
N ALA A 36 9.01 -15.91 -3.20
CA ALA A 36 9.46 -17.15 -2.57
C ALA A 36 8.48 -17.62 -1.49
N LEU A 37 8.03 -16.71 -0.62
CA LEU A 37 7.09 -17.03 0.46
C LEU A 37 5.73 -17.51 -0.07
N MET A 38 5.24 -16.98 -1.19
CA MET A 38 3.95 -17.38 -1.76
C MET A 38 3.82 -18.89 -2.00
N ALA A 39 4.94 -19.59 -2.25
CA ALA A 39 4.95 -21.04 -2.46
C ALA A 39 4.71 -21.86 -1.16
N GLU A 40 4.81 -21.24 0.01
CA GLU A 40 4.73 -21.91 1.32
C GLU A 40 3.35 -21.84 1.99
N TYR A 41 2.40 -21.11 1.39
CA TYR A 41 1.08 -20.84 1.96
C TYR A 41 -0.04 -21.49 1.16
N ASP A 42 -1.10 -21.90 1.86
CA ASP A 42 -2.27 -22.56 1.25
C ASP A 42 -3.15 -21.55 0.49
N ALA A 43 -3.13 -20.28 0.91
CA ALA A 43 -3.82 -19.18 0.25
C ALA A 43 -2.93 -17.93 0.21
N VAL A 44 -2.94 -17.24 -0.93
CA VAL A 44 -2.26 -15.95 -1.10
C VAL A 44 -3.29 -14.92 -1.55
N ILE A 45 -3.36 -13.81 -0.82
CA ILE A 45 -4.26 -12.69 -1.09
C ILE A 45 -3.40 -11.46 -1.32
N LEU A 46 -3.62 -10.78 -2.43
CA LEU A 46 -2.97 -9.51 -2.74
C LEU A 46 -3.98 -8.39 -2.50
N THR A 47 -3.58 -7.32 -1.82
CA THR A 47 -4.38 -6.10 -1.75
C THR A 47 -3.89 -5.09 -2.78
N GLN A 48 -4.74 -4.11 -3.02
CA GLN A 48 -4.44 -2.99 -3.88
C GLN A 48 -5.01 -1.74 -3.25
N ASP A 49 -4.15 -0.76 -2.99
CA ASP A 49 -4.59 0.59 -2.74
C ASP A 49 -5.14 1.15 -4.06
N TRP A 50 -6.43 1.50 -4.04
CA TRP A 50 -7.21 1.79 -5.25
C TRP A 50 -8.12 2.99 -5.05
N HIS A 51 -7.51 4.16 -5.16
CA HIS A 51 -8.18 5.43 -4.98
C HIS A 51 -8.85 5.95 -6.27
N PRO A 52 -10.05 6.55 -6.20
CA PRO A 52 -10.58 7.34 -7.29
C PRO A 52 -9.76 8.62 -7.49
N GLN A 53 -9.87 9.22 -8.67
CA GLN A 53 -9.36 10.57 -8.88
C GLN A 53 -9.99 11.53 -7.87
N GLY A 54 -9.17 12.34 -7.21
CA GLY A 54 -9.63 13.28 -6.19
C GLY A 54 -10.05 12.61 -4.89
N HIS A 55 -9.48 11.44 -4.56
CA HIS A 55 -9.70 10.81 -3.27
C HIS A 55 -9.30 11.73 -2.11
N SER A 56 -10.05 11.66 -1.01
CA SER A 56 -9.91 12.57 0.12
C SER A 56 -8.58 12.45 0.87
N SER A 57 -7.82 11.37 0.66
CA SER A 57 -6.47 11.23 1.23
C SER A 57 -5.42 12.07 0.49
N PHE A 58 -5.70 12.57 -0.70
CA PHE A 58 -4.72 13.33 -1.48
C PHE A 58 -4.65 14.77 -1.02
N ALA A 59 -3.44 15.27 -0.76
CA ALA A 59 -3.21 16.68 -0.42
C ALA A 59 -3.76 17.65 -1.48
N SER A 60 -3.81 17.23 -2.76
CA SER A 60 -4.38 18.03 -3.85
C SER A 60 -5.88 18.31 -3.72
N GLN A 61 -6.59 17.62 -2.82
CA GLN A 61 -8.00 17.88 -2.50
C GLN A 61 -8.18 18.87 -1.35
N HIS A 62 -7.10 19.38 -0.78
CA HIS A 62 -7.12 20.25 0.40
C HIS A 62 -6.28 21.50 0.13
N ASP A 63 -6.95 22.66 0.05
CA ASP A 63 -6.30 23.92 -0.31
C ASP A 63 -5.13 24.26 0.62
N GLY A 64 -3.95 24.49 0.03
CA GLY A 64 -2.74 24.89 0.75
C GLY A 64 -2.03 23.76 1.51
N LYS A 65 -2.45 22.50 1.35
CA LYS A 65 -1.83 21.36 2.03
C LYS A 65 -0.78 20.65 1.18
N GLN A 66 0.24 20.13 1.86
CA GLN A 66 1.29 19.29 1.27
C GLN A 66 1.10 17.81 1.63
N PRO A 67 1.63 16.87 0.84
CA PRO A 67 1.71 15.46 1.23
C PRO A 67 2.31 15.30 2.64
N PHE A 68 1.79 14.34 3.40
CA PHE A 68 2.16 14.04 4.79
C PHE A 68 1.79 15.09 5.86
N GLU A 69 1.05 16.15 5.49
CA GLU A 69 0.43 17.02 6.51
C GLU A 69 -0.79 16.37 7.17
N MET A 70 -0.94 16.62 8.47
CA MET A 70 -2.13 16.24 9.21
C MET A 70 -3.28 17.22 8.96
N ILE A 71 -4.49 16.70 8.76
CA ILE A 71 -5.73 17.46 8.58
C ILE A 71 -6.85 16.87 9.46
N GLU A 72 -7.88 17.68 9.73
CA GLU A 72 -9.07 17.19 10.43
C GLU A 72 -10.06 16.63 9.41
N MET A 73 -10.45 15.37 9.58
CA MET A 73 -11.47 14.70 8.77
C MET A 73 -12.76 14.49 9.58
N PRO A 74 -13.91 14.17 8.96
CA PRO A 74 -15.14 13.91 9.71
C PRO A 74 -15.04 12.78 10.75
N TYR A 75 -14.04 11.90 10.62
CA TYR A 75 -13.74 10.79 11.53
C TYR A 75 -12.57 11.06 12.48
N GLY A 76 -12.04 12.29 12.51
CA GLY A 76 -10.90 12.68 13.33
C GLY A 76 -9.66 13.06 12.53
N PRO A 77 -8.52 13.31 13.20
CA PRO A 77 -7.28 13.70 12.54
C PRO A 77 -6.73 12.55 11.67
N GLN A 78 -6.27 12.91 10.48
CA GLN A 78 -5.52 12.05 9.55
C GLN A 78 -4.21 12.72 9.18
#